data_AF-A0A9P0KH34-F1
#
_entry.id   AF-A0A9P0KH34-F1
#
_cell.length_a   1.000
_cell.length_b   1.000
_cell.length_c   1.000
_cell.angle_alpha   90.00
_cell.angle_beta   90.00
_cell.angle_gamma   90.00
#
_symmetry.space_group_name_H-M   'P 1'
#
loop_
_entity.id
_entity.type
_entity.pdbx_description
1 polymer ?
#
loop_
_entity_poly.entity_id
_entity_poly.type
_entity_poly.pdbx_seq_one_letter_code
_entity_poly.pdbx_strand_id
1 'polypeptide(L)'
;MIWKQFISFTRRRITFFIIPSLLFSLVFILYQVHIFIQLSKEQNEIKLQYRVQTRSDLPKGIHVEQASFYTPDHRGQFLCVHSQEVIPFTKVNDDYCDCLDGTDEPGTNACPNGLFYCGVTANGFPTHVKSPKVNDGICDCCDGSDEWDNNQVLKDQIPHSSKHHDFLFHRYPPCKRLC
;
A
#
# COMPACT_ATOMS: atom_id res chain seq x y z
N MET A 1 74.98 -13.08 21.21
CA MET A 1 74.02 -14.15 21.57
C MET A 1 72.80 -13.65 22.37
N ILE A 2 72.90 -12.53 23.08
CA ILE A 2 71.85 -11.96 23.97
C ILE A 2 70.64 -11.35 23.20
N TRP A 3 70.87 -10.80 21.99
CA TRP A 3 69.82 -10.13 21.21
C TRP A 3 68.73 -11.09 20.68
N LYS A 4 69.08 -12.34 20.34
CA LYS A 4 68.12 -13.35 19.87
C LYS A 4 67.19 -13.86 20.97
N GLN A 5 67.66 -13.95 22.22
CA GLN A 5 66.83 -14.30 23.38
C GLN A 5 65.89 -13.17 23.78
N PHE A 6 66.35 -11.92 23.68
CA PHE A 6 65.51 -10.76 23.97
C PHE A 6 64.34 -10.65 22.98
N ILE A 7 64.59 -10.81 21.67
CA ILE A 7 63.56 -10.79 20.61
C ILE A 7 62.55 -11.94 20.76
N SER A 8 62.99 -13.16 21.12
CA SER A 8 62.05 -14.28 21.31
C SER A 8 61.18 -14.11 22.56
N PHE A 9 61.70 -13.45 23.60
CA PHE A 9 60.99 -13.14 24.83
C PHE A 9 59.95 -12.03 24.64
N THR A 10 60.30 -10.92 23.95
CA THR A 10 59.33 -9.88 23.60
C THR A 10 58.29 -10.40 22.60
N ARG A 11 58.66 -11.20 21.60
CA ARG A 11 57.72 -11.81 20.64
C ARG A 11 56.70 -12.72 21.32
N ARG A 12 57.11 -13.54 22.31
CA ARG A 12 56.20 -14.38 23.10
C ARG A 12 55.24 -13.58 23.98
N ARG A 13 55.74 -12.53 24.68
CA ARG A 13 54.89 -11.65 25.49
C ARG A 13 53.89 -10.85 24.65
N ILE A 14 54.33 -10.33 23.51
CA ILE A 14 53.48 -9.59 22.57
C ILE A 14 52.37 -10.52 22.02
N THR A 15 52.69 -11.74 21.59
CA THR A 15 51.65 -12.70 21.15
C THR A 15 50.69 -13.09 22.27
N PHE A 16 51.14 -13.12 23.53
CA PHE A 16 50.30 -13.49 24.69
C PHE A 16 49.23 -12.44 25.01
N PHE A 17 49.45 -11.17 24.68
CA PHE A 17 48.49 -10.09 24.92
C PHE A 17 47.75 -9.64 23.66
N ILE A 18 48.41 -9.67 22.49
CA ILE A 18 47.79 -9.26 21.23
C ILE A 18 46.74 -10.28 20.77
N ILE A 19 47.01 -11.59 20.86
CA ILE A 19 46.06 -12.61 20.37
C ILE A 19 44.73 -12.57 21.15
N PRO A 20 44.71 -12.53 22.50
CA PRO A 20 43.47 -12.38 23.25
C PRO A 20 42.76 -11.05 22.98
N SER A 21 43.50 -9.96 22.79
CA SER A 21 42.93 -8.65 22.45
C SER A 21 42.27 -8.65 21.05
N LEU A 22 42.90 -9.28 20.06
CA LEU A 22 42.33 -9.45 18.72
C LEU A 22 41.11 -10.37 18.73
N LEU A 23 41.15 -11.46 19.51
CA LEU A 23 40.00 -12.35 19.69
C LEU A 23 38.84 -11.63 20.38
N PHE A 24 39.11 -10.88 21.45
CA PHE A 24 38.10 -10.07 22.14
C PHE A 24 37.49 -9.01 21.22
N SER A 25 38.33 -8.34 20.43
CA SER A 25 37.88 -7.38 19.42
C SER A 25 37.02 -8.04 18.33
N LEU A 26 37.42 -9.21 17.82
CA LEU A 26 36.64 -9.97 16.84
C LEU A 26 35.27 -10.37 17.40
N VAL A 27 35.23 -10.91 18.63
CA VAL A 27 33.97 -11.27 19.31
C VAL A 27 33.08 -10.04 19.49
N PHE A 28 33.65 -8.91 19.89
CA PHE A 28 32.91 -7.66 20.03
C PHE A 28 32.33 -7.20 18.68
N ILE A 29 33.12 -7.21 17.60
CA ILE A 29 32.66 -6.84 16.25
C ILE A 29 31.53 -7.76 15.79
N LEU A 30 31.67 -9.07 15.97
CA LEU A 30 30.63 -10.04 15.61
C LEU A 30 29.33 -9.80 16.42
N TYR A 31 29.44 -9.48 17.71
CA TYR A 31 28.30 -9.12 18.54
C TYR A 31 27.61 -7.84 18.05
N GLN A 32 28.38 -6.79 17.73
CA GLN A 32 27.84 -5.53 17.20
C GLN A 32 27.13 -5.75 15.85
N VAL A 33 27.70 -6.56 14.95
CA VAL A 33 27.07 -6.91 13.67
C VAL A 33 25.76 -7.68 13.90
N HIS A 34 25.74 -8.63 14.83
CA HIS A 34 24.52 -9.38 15.14
C HIS A 34 23.40 -8.46 15.65
N ILE A 35 23.70 -7.54 16.58
CA ILE A 35 22.72 -6.56 17.09
C ILE A 35 22.21 -5.65 15.97
N PHE A 36 23.09 -5.16 15.10
CA PHE A 36 22.67 -4.33 13.96
C PHE A 36 21.72 -5.08 13.01
N ILE A 37 21.99 -6.36 12.74
CA ILE A 37 21.12 -7.21 11.92
C ILE A 37 19.75 -7.37 12.58
N GLN A 38 19.70 -7.61 13.90
CA GLN A 38 18.45 -7.73 14.65
C GLN A 38 17.61 -6.44 14.56
N LEU A 39 18.23 -5.28 14.83
CA LEU A 39 17.55 -3.98 14.79
C LEU A 39 17.07 -3.62 13.39
N SER A 40 17.87 -3.92 12.36
CA SER A 40 17.49 -3.70 10.96
C SER A 40 16.28 -4.54 10.57
N LYS A 41 16.23 -5.81 11.02
CA LYS A 41 15.09 -6.69 10.75
C LYS A 41 13.81 -6.14 11.38
N GLU A 42 13.86 -5.74 12.64
CA GLU A 42 12.71 -5.19 13.38
C GLU A 42 12.14 -3.92 12.72
N GLN A 43 12.99 -2.99 12.29
CA GLN A 43 12.53 -1.80 11.57
C GLN A 43 11.90 -2.11 10.21
N ASN A 44 12.41 -3.11 9.50
CA ASN A 44 11.83 -3.51 8.20
C ASN A 44 10.47 -4.17 8.37
N GLU A 45 10.29 -4.99 9.41
CA GLU A 45 9.00 -5.59 9.75
C GLU A 45 7.98 -4.50 10.14
N ILE A 46 8.38 -3.54 10.99
CA ILE A 46 7.53 -2.39 11.36
C ILE A 46 7.16 -1.55 10.13
N LYS A 47 8.10 -1.27 9.23
CA LYS A 47 7.85 -0.47 8.02
C LYS A 47 6.90 -1.19 7.05
N LEU A 48 7.04 -2.50 6.90
CA LEU A 48 6.14 -3.30 6.08
C LEU A 48 4.74 -3.35 6.69
N GLN A 49 4.64 -3.55 8.00
CA GLN A 49 3.37 -3.54 8.73
C GLN A 49 2.67 -2.18 8.63
N TYR A 50 3.41 -1.07 8.83
CA TYR A 50 2.86 0.28 8.68
C TYR A 50 2.41 0.57 7.24
N ARG A 51 3.14 0.08 6.22
CA ARG A 51 2.75 0.22 4.81
C ARG A 51 1.49 -0.59 4.45
N VAL A 52 1.27 -1.73 5.12
CA VAL A 52 0.05 -2.53 4.96
C VAL A 52 -1.11 -1.84 5.66
N GLN A 53 -0.91 -1.35 6.89
CA GLN A 53 -1.92 -0.66 7.68
C GLN A 53 -2.38 0.66 7.03
N THR A 54 -1.46 1.49 6.56
CA THR A 54 -1.78 2.72 5.83
C THR A 54 -2.53 2.50 4.51
N ARG A 55 -2.45 1.30 3.91
CA ARG A 55 -3.24 0.93 2.73
C ARG A 55 -4.62 0.39 3.07
N SER A 56 -4.79 -0.29 4.21
CA SER A 56 -6.10 -0.77 4.65
C SER A 56 -6.99 0.34 5.19
N ASP A 57 -6.38 1.39 5.74
CA ASP A 57 -7.09 2.48 6.41
C ASP A 57 -7.46 3.62 5.45
N LEU A 58 -7.03 3.53 4.19
CA LEU A 58 -7.27 4.54 3.17
C LEU A 58 -8.69 4.36 2.58
N PRO A 59 -9.48 5.44 2.42
CA PRO A 59 -10.74 5.35 1.71
C PRO A 59 -10.59 4.73 0.32
N LYS A 60 -11.59 3.95 -0.10
CA LYS A 60 -11.60 3.38 -1.45
C LYS A 60 -11.63 4.50 -2.49
N GLY A 61 -10.99 4.26 -3.63
CA GLY A 61 -11.05 5.16 -4.78
C GLY A 61 -10.13 6.38 -4.72
N ILE A 62 -9.21 6.48 -3.75
CA ILE A 62 -8.19 7.56 -3.73
C ILE A 62 -6.77 7.05 -3.97
N HIS A 63 -5.91 7.93 -4.49
CA HIS A 63 -4.47 7.66 -4.58
C HIS A 63 -3.78 7.86 -3.22
N VAL A 64 -2.69 7.13 -2.96
CA VAL A 64 -1.90 7.24 -1.72
C VAL A 64 -1.42 8.68 -1.46
N GLU A 65 -1.13 9.45 -2.49
CA GLU A 65 -0.70 10.85 -2.34
C GLU A 65 -1.82 11.77 -1.85
N GLN A 66 -3.09 11.37 -1.99
CA GLN A 66 -4.24 12.13 -1.51
C GLN A 66 -4.59 11.78 -0.06
N ALA A 67 -3.91 10.80 0.56
CA ALA A 67 -4.24 10.28 1.89
C ALA A 67 -4.39 11.38 2.95
N SER A 68 -3.56 12.41 2.91
CA SER A 68 -3.60 13.51 3.87
C SER A 68 -4.91 14.30 3.83
N PHE A 69 -5.56 14.41 2.67
CA PHE A 69 -6.84 15.11 2.55
C PHE A 69 -7.99 14.32 3.16
N TYR A 70 -7.85 12.99 3.22
CA TYR A 70 -8.87 12.07 3.73
C TYR A 70 -8.52 11.56 5.12
N THR A 71 -8.03 12.46 5.98
CA THR A 71 -7.87 12.20 7.41
C THR A 71 -8.83 13.09 8.19
N PRO A 72 -9.63 12.52 9.12
CA PRO A 72 -10.51 13.32 9.94
C PRO A 72 -9.70 14.29 10.80
N ASP A 73 -10.24 15.48 11.01
CA ASP A 73 -9.66 16.40 11.99
C ASP A 73 -9.90 15.90 13.44
N HIS A 74 -9.39 16.66 14.42
CA HIS A 74 -9.57 16.38 15.85
C HIS A 74 -11.04 16.30 16.31
N ARG A 75 -12.00 16.76 15.51
CA ARG A 75 -13.45 16.72 15.77
C ARG A 75 -14.16 15.65 14.96
N GLY A 76 -13.44 14.86 14.16
CA GLY A 76 -14.03 13.88 13.26
C GLY A 76 -14.67 14.51 12.02
N GLN A 77 -14.22 15.69 11.60
CA GLN A 77 -14.72 16.40 10.42
C GLN A 77 -13.82 16.17 9.20
N PHE A 78 -14.44 16.26 8.02
CA PHE A 78 -13.83 16.24 6.70
C PHE A 78 -14.04 17.60 6.03
N LEU A 79 -13.01 18.11 5.37
CA LEU A 79 -13.07 19.32 4.56
C LEU A 79 -13.08 18.89 3.10
N CYS A 80 -14.19 19.16 2.39
CA CYS A 80 -14.30 18.89 0.96
C CYS A 80 -13.13 19.56 0.22
N VAL A 81 -12.43 18.80 -0.62
CA VAL A 81 -11.06 19.10 -1.05
C VAL A 81 -10.96 20.41 -1.84
N HIS A 82 -11.97 20.73 -2.65
CA HIS A 82 -12.03 21.92 -3.50
C HIS A 82 -13.16 22.88 -3.10
N SER A 83 -14.33 22.38 -2.68
CA SER A 83 -15.48 23.23 -2.29
C SER A 83 -15.34 23.84 -0.89
N GLN A 84 -14.45 23.30 -0.04
CA GLN A 84 -14.18 23.75 1.33
C GLN A 84 -15.36 23.69 2.31
N GLU A 85 -16.42 22.96 1.95
CA GLU A 85 -17.50 22.63 2.88
C GLU A 85 -16.99 21.65 3.95
N VAL A 86 -17.55 21.74 5.16
CA VAL A 86 -17.15 20.88 6.28
C VAL A 86 -18.30 19.93 6.60
N ILE A 87 -18.03 18.63 6.52
CA ILE A 87 -18.99 17.56 6.80
C ILE A 87 -18.39 16.58 7.84
N PRO A 88 -19.19 15.74 8.51
CA PRO A 88 -18.64 14.65 9.32
C PRO A 88 -17.85 13.67 8.45
N PHE A 89 -16.69 13.19 8.92
CA PHE A 89 -15.88 12.22 8.16
C PHE A 89 -16.60 10.89 7.93
N THR A 90 -17.63 10.58 8.72
CA THR A 90 -18.51 9.42 8.53
C THR A 90 -19.33 9.49 7.24
N LYS A 91 -19.37 10.65 6.57
CA LYS A 91 -20.02 10.83 5.28
C LYS A 91 -19.10 10.51 4.09
N VAL A 92 -17.82 10.24 4.33
CA VAL A 92 -16.91 9.83 3.24
C VAL A 92 -17.24 8.40 2.82
N ASN A 93 -17.58 8.19 1.56
CA ASN A 93 -18.03 6.92 0.97
C ASN A 93 -19.24 6.32 1.68
N ASP A 94 -20.25 7.14 1.96
CA ASP A 94 -21.52 6.71 2.58
C ASP A 94 -22.66 6.50 1.58
N ASP A 95 -22.35 6.49 0.29
CA ASP A 95 -23.27 6.40 -0.85
C ASP A 95 -24.21 7.61 -0.97
N TYR A 96 -23.84 8.77 -0.41
CA TYR A 96 -24.56 10.03 -0.55
C TYR A 96 -23.63 11.18 -0.93
N CYS A 97 -24.05 12.05 -1.85
CA CYS A 97 -23.24 13.18 -2.30
C CYS A 97 -23.48 14.42 -1.43
N ASP A 98 -22.66 14.62 -0.41
CA ASP A 98 -22.67 15.76 0.51
C ASP A 98 -21.79 16.93 0.06
N CYS A 99 -20.62 16.67 -0.57
CA CYS A 99 -19.76 17.74 -1.08
C CYS A 99 -20.21 18.23 -2.47
N LEU A 100 -20.22 19.54 -2.70
CA LEU A 100 -20.52 20.11 -4.02
C LEU A 100 -19.52 19.67 -5.11
N ASP A 101 -18.28 19.40 -4.73
CA ASP A 101 -17.22 18.91 -5.62
C ASP A 101 -17.15 17.38 -5.73
N GLY A 102 -17.98 16.67 -4.96
CA GLY A 102 -18.07 15.21 -4.91
C GLY A 102 -16.84 14.50 -4.34
N THR A 103 -16.02 15.20 -3.57
CA THR A 103 -14.78 14.65 -3.01
C THR A 103 -14.98 13.80 -1.76
N ASP A 104 -16.18 13.77 -1.21
CA ASP A 104 -16.61 12.86 -0.16
C ASP A 104 -16.86 11.43 -0.66
N GLU A 105 -17.16 11.25 -1.96
CA GLU A 105 -17.52 9.95 -2.54
C GLU A 105 -16.49 9.43 -3.57
N PRO A 106 -15.19 9.31 -3.24
CA PRO A 106 -14.18 8.81 -4.17
C PRO A 106 -14.34 7.31 -4.50
N GLY A 107 -15.00 6.55 -3.64
CA GLY A 107 -15.10 5.10 -3.66
C GLY A 107 -16.47 4.56 -4.08
N THR A 108 -17.44 5.43 -4.34
CA THR A 108 -18.84 5.08 -4.68
C THR A 108 -19.29 5.76 -5.97
N ASN A 109 -20.52 5.50 -6.40
CA ASN A 109 -21.16 6.13 -7.56
C ASN A 109 -22.12 7.28 -7.22
N ALA A 110 -22.11 7.78 -5.98
CA ALA A 110 -23.11 8.72 -5.48
C ALA A 110 -22.96 10.15 -6.04
N CYS A 111 -21.74 10.57 -6.41
CA CYS A 111 -21.48 11.92 -6.90
C CYS A 111 -21.22 11.96 -8.43
N PRO A 112 -22.08 12.61 -9.25
CA PRO A 112 -21.92 12.63 -10.71
C PRO A 112 -20.57 13.21 -11.22
N ASN A 113 -19.98 14.12 -10.45
CA ASN A 113 -18.69 14.75 -10.75
C ASN A 113 -17.49 14.06 -10.08
N GLY A 114 -17.74 13.01 -9.28
CA GLY A 114 -16.70 12.27 -8.56
C GLY A 114 -15.77 11.48 -9.49
N LEU A 115 -14.57 11.20 -8.99
CA LEU A 115 -13.55 10.43 -9.67
C LEU A 115 -13.04 9.31 -8.76
N PHE A 116 -12.99 8.10 -9.30
CA PHE A 116 -12.45 6.92 -8.64
C PHE A 116 -11.08 6.58 -9.21
N TYR A 117 -10.09 6.41 -8.34
CA TYR A 117 -8.73 6.03 -8.70
C TYR A 117 -8.56 4.51 -8.87
N CYS A 118 -8.11 4.09 -10.05
CA CYS A 118 -7.75 2.69 -10.32
C CYS A 118 -6.34 2.38 -9.75
N GLY A 119 -6.23 1.33 -8.94
CA GLY A 119 -4.98 0.97 -8.26
C GLY A 119 -3.84 0.56 -9.21
N VAL A 120 -4.18 0.01 -10.37
CA VAL A 120 -3.23 -0.41 -11.42
C VAL A 120 -3.71 0.07 -12.78
N THR A 121 -2.78 0.62 -13.55
CA THR A 121 -3.00 1.06 -14.94
C THR A 121 -2.09 0.30 -15.89
N ALA A 122 -2.64 -0.23 -16.98
CA ALA A 122 -1.87 -0.83 -18.07
C ALA A 122 -2.62 -0.64 -19.41
N ASN A 123 -1.93 -0.80 -20.55
CA ASN A 123 -2.54 -1.06 -21.87
C ASN A 123 -3.84 -0.29 -22.21
N GLY A 124 -3.83 1.04 -22.09
CA GLY A 124 -4.99 1.88 -22.46
C GLY A 124 -6.12 1.95 -21.42
N PHE A 125 -5.96 1.32 -20.26
CA PHE A 125 -6.86 1.51 -19.12
C PHE A 125 -6.62 2.87 -18.43
N PRO A 126 -7.68 3.53 -17.95
CA PRO A 126 -7.56 4.82 -17.32
C PRO A 126 -6.99 4.73 -15.89
N THR A 127 -6.33 5.79 -15.45
CA THR A 127 -5.93 5.97 -14.04
C THR A 127 -7.11 6.34 -13.15
N HIS A 128 -8.10 7.02 -13.71
CA HIS A 128 -9.31 7.41 -13.01
C HIS A 128 -10.53 7.09 -13.85
N VAL A 129 -11.58 6.56 -13.22
CA VAL A 129 -12.90 6.40 -13.82
C VAL A 129 -13.87 7.40 -13.19
N LYS A 130 -14.93 7.74 -13.92
CA LYS A 130 -15.97 8.61 -13.36
C LYS A 130 -16.78 7.84 -12.32
N SER A 131 -17.20 8.50 -11.26
CA SER A 131 -17.99 7.90 -10.18
C SER A 131 -19.19 7.04 -10.66
N PRO A 132 -19.98 7.41 -11.70
CA PRO A 132 -21.06 6.56 -12.21
C PRO A 132 -20.63 5.18 -12.77
N LYS A 133 -19.33 4.95 -12.97
CA LYS A 133 -18.76 3.66 -13.41
C LYS A 133 -18.39 2.74 -12.25
N VAL A 134 -18.43 3.25 -11.02
CA VAL A 134 -18.12 2.47 -9.84
C VAL A 134 -19.32 1.58 -9.53
N ASN A 135 -19.07 0.27 -9.39
CA ASN A 135 -20.10 -0.74 -9.16
C ASN A 135 -21.26 -0.63 -10.17
N ASP A 136 -20.97 -0.39 -11.46
CA ASP A 136 -21.97 -0.36 -12.54
C ASP A 136 -22.14 -1.72 -13.24
N GLY A 137 -21.39 -2.74 -12.79
CA GLY A 137 -21.38 -4.08 -13.35
C GLY A 137 -20.44 -4.25 -14.54
N ILE A 138 -19.61 -3.24 -14.87
CA ILE A 138 -18.64 -3.27 -15.94
C ILE A 138 -17.24 -2.98 -15.38
N CYS A 139 -16.29 -3.90 -15.59
CA CYS A 139 -14.91 -3.69 -15.17
C CYS A 139 -14.23 -2.63 -16.08
N ASP A 140 -14.15 -1.39 -15.64
CA ASP A 140 -13.45 -0.29 -16.30
C ASP A 140 -12.00 -0.14 -15.80
N CYS A 141 -11.71 -0.49 -14.54
CA CYS A 141 -10.33 -0.51 -14.05
C CYS A 141 -9.61 -1.81 -14.47
N CYS A 142 -8.30 -1.68 -14.72
CA CYS A 142 -7.45 -2.81 -15.13
C CYS A 142 -7.34 -3.89 -14.04
N ASP A 143 -7.31 -3.45 -12.78
CA ASP A 143 -7.33 -4.32 -11.60
C ASP A 143 -8.73 -4.71 -11.13
N GLY A 144 -9.78 -4.20 -11.77
CA GLY A 144 -11.18 -4.42 -11.39
C GLY A 144 -11.57 -3.80 -10.05
N SER A 145 -10.82 -2.81 -9.58
CA SER A 145 -11.04 -2.19 -8.26
C SER A 145 -12.31 -1.34 -8.17
N ASP A 146 -12.86 -0.93 -9.32
CA ASP A 146 -14.11 -0.20 -9.48
C ASP A 146 -15.35 -1.04 -9.18
N GLU A 147 -15.28 -2.37 -9.32
CA GLU A 147 -16.37 -3.32 -9.08
C GLU A 147 -16.15 -4.10 -7.77
N TRP A 148 -16.03 -3.37 -6.66
CA TRP A 148 -15.71 -3.94 -5.36
C TRP A 148 -16.94 -4.46 -4.60
N ASP A 149 -18.13 -3.95 -4.92
CA ASP A 149 -19.40 -4.45 -4.38
C ASP A 149 -19.89 -5.65 -5.20
N ASN A 150 -19.50 -6.85 -4.76
CA ASN A 150 -19.80 -8.14 -5.42
C ASN A 150 -21.31 -8.48 -5.50
N ASN A 151 -22.21 -7.62 -5.01
CA ASN A 151 -23.66 -7.83 -5.02
C ASN A 151 -24.38 -7.39 -6.30
N GLN A 152 -23.71 -6.71 -7.24
CA GLN A 152 -24.37 -6.11 -8.40
C GLN A 152 -24.55 -7.04 -9.62
N VAL A 153 -24.03 -8.27 -9.59
CA VAL A 153 -24.34 -9.22 -10.68
C VAL A 153 -25.73 -9.80 -10.44
N LEU A 154 -26.75 -9.12 -10.99
CA LEU A 154 -28.00 -9.75 -11.38
C LEU A 154 -27.65 -10.89 -12.35
N LYS A 155 -27.46 -12.09 -11.80
CA LYS A 155 -27.22 -13.33 -12.57
C LYS A 155 -28.33 -13.61 -13.60
N ASP A 156 -29.46 -12.91 -13.50
CA ASP A 156 -30.65 -13.13 -14.31
C ASP A 156 -30.78 -12.19 -15.53
N GLN A 157 -29.85 -11.24 -15.74
CA GLN A 157 -29.85 -10.36 -16.93
C GLN A 157 -28.74 -10.67 -17.94
N ILE A 158 -27.85 -11.63 -17.67
CA ILE A 158 -26.95 -12.12 -18.70
C ILE A 158 -27.79 -12.92 -19.70
N PRO A 159 -27.88 -12.53 -20.99
CA PRO A 159 -28.62 -13.30 -21.97
C PRO A 159 -28.09 -14.73 -21.97
N HIS A 160 -28.95 -15.70 -21.66
CA HIS A 160 -28.65 -17.14 -21.64
C HIS A 160 -28.24 -17.72 -23.01
N SER A 161 -27.95 -16.88 -24.01
CA SER A 161 -27.56 -17.25 -25.37
C SER A 161 -26.07 -17.07 -25.65
N SER A 162 -25.20 -17.39 -24.69
CA SER A 162 -23.75 -17.35 -24.89
C SER A 162 -23.06 -18.59 -24.37
N LYS A 163 -23.47 -19.77 -24.86
CA LYS A 163 -22.63 -20.98 -24.80
C LYS A 163 -21.52 -21.00 -25.89
N HIS A 164 -21.26 -19.88 -26.56
CA HIS A 164 -20.30 -19.78 -27.67
C HIS A 164 -19.63 -18.39 -27.82
N HIS A 165 -19.36 -17.67 -26.73
CA HIS A 165 -18.58 -16.41 -26.81
C HIS A 165 -17.29 -16.50 -25.99
N ASP A 166 -16.40 -17.37 -26.45
CA ASP A 166 -15.01 -17.43 -25.99
C ASP A 166 -14.12 -16.38 -26.70
N PHE A 167 -14.68 -15.31 -27.30
CA PHE A 167 -13.91 -14.46 -28.22
C PHE A 167 -14.19 -12.95 -28.30
N LEU A 168 -14.96 -12.33 -27.39
CA LEU A 168 -15.01 -10.85 -27.29
C LEU A 168 -15.21 -10.37 -25.83
N PHE A 169 -14.11 -10.02 -25.16
CA PHE A 169 -13.96 -8.97 -24.13
C PHE A 169 -15.17 -8.60 -23.24
N HIS A 170 -15.76 -9.57 -22.56
CA HIS A 170 -16.78 -9.29 -21.54
C HIS A 170 -16.09 -8.87 -20.24
N ARG A 171 -16.11 -7.56 -19.94
CA ARG A 171 -15.62 -6.93 -18.71
C ARG A 171 -16.73 -6.90 -17.67
N TYR A 172 -17.15 -8.05 -17.16
CA TYR A 172 -18.19 -8.13 -16.13
C TYR A 172 -17.62 -8.79 -14.87
N PRO A 173 -18.18 -8.51 -13.68
CA PRO A 173 -17.74 -9.16 -12.45
C PRO A 173 -17.96 -10.69 -12.47
N PRO A 174 -17.11 -11.49 -11.81
CA PRO A 174 -15.95 -11.06 -11.03
C PRO A 174 -14.82 -10.56 -11.94
N CYS A 175 -14.34 -9.34 -11.67
CA CYS A 175 -13.32 -8.71 -12.49
C CYS A 175 -12.00 -9.46 -12.31
N LYS A 176 -11.49 -10.01 -13.41
CA LYS A 176 -10.11 -10.51 -13.47
C LYS A 176 -9.21 -9.33 -13.74
N ARG A 177 -7.97 -9.36 -13.22
CA ARG A 177 -6.93 -8.45 -13.70
C ARG A 177 -6.72 -8.75 -15.18
N LEU A 178 -7.16 -7.84 -16.04
CA LEU A 178 -7.19 -8.00 -17.50
C LEU A 178 -6.14 -7.13 -18.20
N CYS A 179 -5.20 -6.58 -17.41
CA CYS A 179 -3.89 -6.11 -17.82
C CYS A 179 -3.01 -7.30 -18.28
#